data_AF-A0A3D0LCK9-F1
#
_entry.id   AF-A0A3D0LCK9-F1
#
_cell.length_a   1.000
_cell.length_b   1.000
_cell.length_c   1.000
_cell.angle_alpha   90.00
_cell.angle_beta   90.00
_cell.angle_gamma   90.00
#
_symmetry.space_group_name_H-M   'P 1'
#
loop_
_entity.id
_entity.type
_entity.pdbx_description
1 polymer ?
#
loop_
_entity_poly.entity_id
_entity_poly.type
_entity_poly.pdbx_seq_one_letter_code
_entity_poly.pdbx_strand_id
1 'polypeptide(L)'
;GIPVTVLVILKLILYMITASLFMIALMNFAAATCFWLQGSGYVMVLMFRFKDYAKYPATIFHGLFKILFTFVIPVAFIAYYPSMGILAPDDVPLLTILSPFIGAAFFYLSYKFWMLGVRKYDFTGS
;
A
#
# COMPACT_ATOMS: atom_id res chain seq x y z
N GLY A 1 -6.06 11.01 -26.94
CA GLY A 1 -6.10 11.56 -25.57
C GLY A 1 -7.10 10.78 -24.75
N ILE A 2 -6.92 10.68 -23.43
CA ILE A 2 -7.85 9.94 -22.56
C ILE A 2 -9.16 10.74 -22.50
N PRO A 3 -10.31 10.16 -22.92
CA PRO A 3 -11.59 10.87 -22.85
C PRO A 3 -11.96 11.11 -21.38
N VAL A 4 -12.19 12.38 -21.00
CA VAL A 4 -12.62 12.74 -19.65
C VAL A 4 -14.13 12.48 -19.52
N THR A 5 -14.46 11.23 -19.20
CA THR A 5 -15.85 10.78 -18.98
C THR A 5 -16.11 10.61 -17.48
N VAL A 6 -17.37 10.70 -17.04
CA VAL A 6 -17.80 10.45 -15.65
C VAL A 6 -17.23 9.12 -15.12
N LEU A 7 -17.23 8.07 -15.95
CA LEU A 7 -16.65 6.77 -15.59
C LEU A 7 -15.16 6.84 -15.24
N VAL A 8 -14.38 7.64 -15.98
CA VAL A 8 -12.94 7.82 -15.74
C VAL A 8 -12.71 8.55 -14.42
N ILE A 9 -13.53 9.56 -14.11
CA ILE A 9 -13.48 10.28 -12.84
C ILE A 9 -13.79 9.34 -11.67
N LEU A 10 -14.83 8.52 -11.79
CA LEU A 10 -15.18 7.53 -10.75
C LEU A 10 -14.05 6.50 -10.53
N LYS A 11 -13.44 5.99 -11.62
CA LYS A 11 -12.27 5.12 -11.54
C LYS A 11 -11.09 5.81 -10.85
N LEU A 12 -10.83 7.07 -11.17
CA LEU A 12 -9.79 7.88 -10.54
C LEU A 12 -9.99 7.97 -9.02
N ILE A 13 -11.20 8.33 -8.58
CA ILE A 13 -11.53 8.43 -7.16
C ILE A 13 -11.35 7.09 -6.46
N LEU A 14 -11.86 6.01 -7.04
CA LEU A 14 -11.71 4.65 -6.51
C LEU A 14 -10.24 4.25 -6.36
N TYR A 15 -9.42 4.51 -7.38
CA TYR A 15 -8.00 4.17 -7.36
C TYR A 15 -7.20 5.06 -6.41
N MET A 16 -7.57 6.34 -6.22
CA MET A 16 -6.96 7.21 -5.21
C MET A 16 -7.25 6.72 -3.79
N ILE A 17 -8.49 6.32 -3.51
CA ILE A 17 -8.87 5.73 -2.21
C ILE A 17 -8.07 4.44 -1.99
N THR A 18 -8.00 3.58 -3.00
CA THR A 18 -7.25 2.32 -2.94
C THR A 18 -5.77 2.56 -2.65
N ALA A 19 -5.12 3.48 -3.37
CA ALA A 19 -3.73 3.87 -3.14
C ALA A 19 -3.50 4.41 -1.71
N SER A 20 -4.46 5.17 -1.21
CA SER A 20 -4.43 5.73 0.14
C SER A 20 -4.51 4.63 1.20
N LEU A 21 -5.36 3.62 1.03
CA LEU A 21 -5.46 2.47 1.94
C LEU A 21 -4.13 1.71 2.05
N PHE A 22 -3.46 1.44 0.93
CA PHE A 22 -2.15 0.80 0.93
C PHE A 22 -1.09 1.67 1.62
N MET A 23 -1.09 2.98 1.33
CA MET A 23 -0.14 3.91 1.94
C MET A 23 -0.34 4.02 3.45
N ILE A 24 -1.58 4.11 3.93
CA ILE A 24 -1.91 4.11 5.35
C ILE A 24 -1.48 2.79 5.98
N ALA A 25 -1.81 1.65 5.37
CA ALA A 25 -1.45 0.34 5.89
C ALA A 25 0.06 0.18 6.09
N LEU A 26 0.85 0.53 5.07
CA LEU A 26 2.32 0.46 5.12
C LEU A 26 2.91 1.35 6.21
N MET A 27 2.47 2.60 6.29
CA MET A 27 2.95 3.54 7.31
C MET A 27 2.53 3.10 8.71
N ASN A 28 1.32 2.56 8.86
CA ASN A 28 0.82 2.08 10.15
C ASN A 28 1.57 0.83 10.62
N PHE A 29 1.91 -0.11 9.73
CA PHE A 29 2.79 -1.23 10.07
C PHE A 29 4.15 -0.74 10.58
N ALA A 30 4.75 0.23 9.88
CA ALA A 30 6.02 0.83 10.27
C ALA A 30 5.93 1.49 11.65
N ALA A 31 4.89 2.30 11.86
CA ALA A 31 4.68 3.04 13.10
C ALA A 31 4.41 2.09 14.28
N ALA A 32 3.58 1.06 14.09
CA ALA A 32 3.25 0.08 15.13
C ALA A 32 4.49 -0.63 15.70
N THR A 33 5.60 -0.71 14.96
CA THR A 33 6.84 -1.30 15.48
C THR A 33 7.39 -0.58 16.72
N CYS A 34 6.98 0.67 16.98
CA CYS A 34 7.38 1.43 18.17
C CYS A 34 7.01 0.76 19.49
N PHE A 35 5.98 -0.07 19.52
CA PHE A 35 5.55 -0.77 20.73
C PHE A 35 6.54 -1.85 21.19
N TRP A 36 7.47 -2.28 20.33
CA TRP A 36 8.39 -3.39 20.61
C TRP A 36 9.86 -3.04 20.40
N LEU A 37 10.17 -2.17 19.45
CA LEU A 37 11.53 -1.87 19.03
C LEU A 37 12.00 -0.51 19.56
N GLN A 38 13.12 -0.51 20.28
CA GLN A 38 13.82 0.73 20.62
C GLN A 38 14.51 1.25 19.35
N GLY A 39 14.19 2.48 18.94
CA GLY A 39 14.67 3.05 17.66
C GLY A 39 13.81 2.73 16.43
N SER A 40 12.49 2.54 16.60
CA SER A 40 11.51 2.31 15.51
C SER A 40 11.55 3.33 14.37
N GLY A 41 12.14 4.51 14.58
CA GLY A 41 12.39 5.50 13.53
C GLY A 41 13.15 4.94 12.32
N TYR A 42 14.08 3.99 12.51
CA TYR A 42 14.78 3.36 11.39
C TYR A 42 13.84 2.55 10.48
N VAL A 43 12.84 1.86 11.07
CA VAL A 43 11.82 1.12 10.31
C VAL A 43 10.96 2.10 9.52
N MET A 44 10.58 3.23 10.14
CA MET A 44 9.81 4.27 9.47
C MET A 44 10.58 4.86 8.27
N VAL A 45 11.85 5.19 8.44
CA VAL A 45 12.73 5.69 7.36
C VAL A 45 12.83 4.66 6.23
N LEU A 46 13.00 3.38 6.56
CA LEU A 46 13.04 2.31 5.56
C LEU A 46 11.72 2.22 4.76
N MET A 47 10.57 2.31 5.44
CA MET A 47 9.27 2.31 4.77
C MET A 47 9.05 3.54 3.89
N PHE A 48 9.54 4.72 4.30
CA PHE A 48 9.55 5.90 3.43
C PHE A 48 10.39 5.68 2.16
N ARG A 49 11.57 5.05 2.28
CA ARG A 49 12.39 4.71 1.11
C ARG A 49 11.65 3.75 0.17
N PHE A 50 11.00 2.72 0.71
CA PHE A 50 10.20 1.80 -0.12
C PHE A 50 9.02 2.49 -0.79
N LYS A 51 8.35 3.43 -0.11
CA LYS A 51 7.29 4.23 -0.72
C LYS A 51 7.77 5.01 -1.95
N ASP A 52 9.01 5.54 -1.96
CA ASP A 52 9.52 6.24 -3.14
C ASP A 52 9.62 5.33 -4.37
N TYR A 53 9.78 4.01 -4.17
CA TYR A 53 9.76 3.05 -5.27
C TYR A 53 8.37 2.86 -5.91
N ALA A 54 7.29 3.35 -5.28
CA ALA A 54 5.94 3.27 -5.85
C ALA A 54 5.80 3.99 -7.18
N LYS A 55 6.63 5.01 -7.42
CA LYS A 55 6.62 5.80 -8.63
C LYS A 55 7.13 5.02 -9.85
N TYR A 56 7.82 3.90 -9.62
CA TYR A 56 8.38 3.10 -10.69
C TYR A 56 7.43 1.95 -11.10
N PRO A 57 7.34 1.66 -12.40
CA PRO A 57 6.42 0.63 -12.88
C PRO A 57 6.88 -0.76 -12.41
N ALA A 58 5.93 -1.61 -11.99
CA ALA A 58 6.26 -2.92 -11.43
C ALA A 58 7.01 -3.86 -12.41
N THR A 59 6.96 -3.54 -13.70
CA THR A 59 7.65 -4.25 -14.78
C THR A 59 9.17 -4.12 -14.72
N ILE A 60 9.74 -3.11 -14.05
CA ILE A 60 11.20 -3.00 -13.90
C ILE A 60 11.76 -4.01 -12.88
N PHE A 61 10.91 -4.55 -12.01
CA PHE A 61 11.30 -5.50 -10.97
C PHE A 61 11.14 -6.92 -11.50
N HIS A 62 12.21 -7.71 -11.40
CA HIS A 62 12.26 -9.09 -11.87
C HIS A 62 12.46 -10.05 -10.69
N GLY A 63 11.97 -11.29 -10.84
CA GLY A 63 12.14 -12.36 -9.86
C GLY A 63 11.62 -12.01 -8.46
N LEU A 64 12.49 -12.12 -7.46
CA LEU A 64 12.16 -11.93 -6.04
C LEU A 64 11.64 -10.52 -5.74
N PHE A 65 12.24 -9.47 -6.32
CA PHE A 65 11.84 -8.08 -6.05
C PHE A 65 10.41 -7.80 -6.50
N LYS A 66 9.96 -8.43 -7.59
CA LYS A 66 8.58 -8.31 -8.07
C LYS A 66 7.59 -8.87 -7.05
N ILE A 67 7.89 -10.05 -6.51
CA ILE A 67 7.05 -10.70 -5.49
C ILE A 67 7.03 -9.87 -4.21
N LEU A 68 8.21 -9.40 -3.78
CA LEU A 68 8.35 -8.60 -2.56
C LEU A 68 7.57 -7.27 -2.66
N PHE A 69 7.71 -6.52 -3.75
CA PHE A 69 7.02 -5.23 -3.94
C PHE A 69 5.55 -5.32 -4.37
N THR A 70 5.07 -6.53 -4.66
CA THR A 70 3.65 -6.77 -4.95
C THR A 70 2.92 -7.30 -3.72
N PHE A 71 3.49 -8.30 -3.04
CA PHE A 71 2.77 -9.06 -2.01
C PHE A 71 3.23 -8.80 -0.58
N VAL A 72 4.50 -8.45 -0.37
CA VAL A 72 5.04 -8.23 0.99
C VAL A 72 4.94 -6.76 1.37
N ILE A 73 5.45 -5.90 0.49
CA ILE A 73 5.36 -4.45 0.58
C ILE A 73 4.56 -4.05 -0.65
N PRO A 74 3.22 -3.89 -0.60
CA PRO A 74 2.37 -3.69 -1.78
C PRO A 74 2.54 -2.29 -2.42
N VAL A 75 3.78 -1.92 -2.72
CA VAL A 75 4.18 -0.62 -3.24
C VAL A 75 3.64 -0.41 -4.66
N ALA A 76 3.60 -1.48 -5.46
CA ALA A 76 3.05 -1.45 -6.81
C ALA A 76 1.57 -1.01 -6.86
N PHE A 77 0.81 -1.23 -5.79
CA PHE A 77 -0.60 -0.85 -5.70
C PHE A 77 -0.82 0.63 -5.37
N ILE A 78 0.22 1.36 -4.98
CA ILE A 78 0.12 2.79 -4.65
C ILE A 78 0.05 3.65 -5.91
N ALA A 79 0.81 3.34 -6.97
CA ALA A 79 0.81 4.16 -8.19
C ALA A 79 0.68 3.34 -9.48
N TYR A 80 1.42 2.24 -9.64
CA TYR A 80 1.45 1.50 -10.90
C TYR A 80 0.09 0.94 -11.34
N TYR A 81 -0.61 0.19 -10.48
CA TYR A 81 -1.91 -0.40 -10.84
C TYR A 81 -3.03 0.66 -11.04
N PRO A 82 -3.19 1.68 -10.18
CA PRO A 82 -4.03 2.84 -10.44
C PRO A 82 -3.80 3.49 -11.81
N SER A 83 -2.54 3.72 -12.18
CA SER A 83 -2.18 4.34 -13.45
C SER A 83 -2.49 3.42 -14.64
N MET A 84 -2.23 2.11 -14.53
CA MET A 84 -2.57 1.13 -15.56
C MET A 84 -4.08 1.09 -15.86
N GLY A 85 -4.93 1.13 -14.83
CA GLY A 85 -6.40 1.10 -14.99
C GLY A 85 -6.99 2.31 -15.73
N ILE A 86 -6.22 3.39 -15.86
CA ILE A 86 -6.62 4.62 -16.57
C ILE A 86 -5.91 4.75 -17.93
N LEU A 87 -4.61 4.45 -17.98
CA LEU A 87 -3.76 4.65 -19.15
C LEU A 87 -3.82 3.52 -20.17
N ALA A 88 -4.07 2.28 -19.72
CA ALA A 88 -4.13 1.09 -20.56
C ALA A 88 -5.46 0.34 -20.33
N PRO A 89 -6.60 0.92 -20.73
CA PRO A 89 -7.93 0.34 -20.47
C PRO A 89 -8.17 -1.00 -21.18
N ASP A 90 -7.42 -1.32 -22.23
CA ASP A 90 -7.57 -2.54 -23.04
C ASP A 90 -6.83 -3.76 -22.45
N ASP A 91 -5.86 -3.54 -21.56
CA ASP A 91 -5.05 -4.61 -20.93
C ASP A 91 -4.94 -4.36 -19.42
N VAL A 92 -6.09 -4.31 -18.74
CA VAL A 92 -6.15 -4.09 -17.29
C VAL A 92 -5.85 -5.40 -16.56
N PRO A 93 -4.73 -5.50 -15.80
CA PRO A 93 -4.44 -6.72 -15.06
C PRO A 93 -5.50 -7.00 -14.00
N LEU A 94 -5.80 -8.28 -13.76
CA LEU A 94 -6.75 -8.70 -12.72
C LEU A 94 -6.44 -8.10 -11.34
N LEU A 95 -5.15 -7.93 -11.02
CA LEU A 95 -4.68 -7.30 -9.79
C LEU A 95 -5.13 -5.84 -9.65
N THR A 96 -5.27 -5.08 -10.75
CA THR A 96 -5.81 -3.72 -10.72
C THR A 96 -7.27 -3.71 -10.28
N ILE A 97 -8.06 -4.68 -10.75
CA ILE A 97 -9.48 -4.80 -10.41
C ILE A 97 -9.66 -5.23 -8.94
N LEU A 98 -8.82 -6.17 -8.47
CA LEU A 98 -8.84 -6.65 -7.09
C LEU A 98 -8.21 -5.68 -6.09
N SER A 99 -7.47 -4.68 -6.57
CA SER A 99 -6.71 -3.76 -5.71
C SER A 99 -7.51 -3.07 -4.60
N PRO A 100 -8.78 -2.64 -4.77
CA PRO A 100 -9.53 -2.02 -3.68
C PRO A 100 -9.80 -3.00 -2.52
N PHE A 101 -10.13 -4.26 -2.85
CA PHE A 101 -10.37 -5.31 -1.85
C PHE A 101 -9.07 -5.70 -1.13
N ILE A 102 -7.97 -5.81 -1.88
CA ILE A 102 -6.65 -6.09 -1.29
C ILE A 102 -6.22 -4.93 -0.39
N GLY A 103 -6.44 -3.68 -0.81
CA GLY A 103 -6.12 -2.49 -0.03
C GLY A 103 -6.90 -2.44 1.28
N ALA A 104 -8.20 -2.74 1.25
CA ALA A 104 -9.02 -2.84 2.45
C ALA A 104 -8.53 -3.96 3.40
N ALA A 105 -8.16 -5.12 2.86
CA ALA A 105 -7.60 -6.21 3.65
C ALA A 105 -6.26 -5.81 4.30
N PHE A 106 -5.36 -5.16 3.56
CA PHE A 106 -4.09 -4.67 4.11
C PHE A 106 -4.29 -3.61 5.20
N PHE A 107 -5.21 -2.67 4.99
CA PHE A 107 -5.58 -1.69 6.00
C PHE A 107 -6.07 -2.37 7.28
N TYR A 108 -7.01 -3.32 7.15
CA TYR A 108 -7.52 -4.09 8.29
C TYR A 108 -6.42 -4.84 9.02
N LEU A 109 -5.52 -5.53 8.29
CA LEU A 109 -4.37 -6.22 8.89
C LEU A 109 -3.44 -5.25 9.63
N SER A 110 -3.16 -4.08 9.05
CA SER A 110 -2.33 -3.07 9.70
C SER A 110 -2.96 -2.54 10.99
N TYR A 111 -4.28 -2.34 10.99
CA TYR A 111 -5.02 -1.94 12.18
C TYR A 111 -4.94 -3.02 13.26
N LYS A 112 -5.13 -4.28 12.90
CA LYS A 112 -4.99 -5.40 13.85
C LYS A 112 -3.57 -5.46 14.43
N PHE A 113 -2.55 -5.25 13.60
CA PHE A 113 -1.16 -5.22 14.05
C PHE A 113 -0.89 -4.08 15.03
N TRP A 114 -1.42 -2.89 14.77
CA TRP A 114 -1.37 -1.77 15.73
C TRP A 114 -2.03 -2.14 17.06
N MET A 115 -3.24 -2.71 17.03
CA MET A 115 -3.96 -3.12 18.25
C MET A 115 -3.21 -4.20 19.05
N LEU A 116 -2.44 -5.07 18.40
CA LEU A 116 -1.56 -6.02 19.09
C LEU A 116 -0.45 -5.31 19.85
N GLY A 117 0.06 -4.19 19.32
CA GLY A 117 1.08 -3.37 19.97
C GLY A 117 0.55 -2.61 21.18
N VAL A 118 -0.61 -1.97 21.00
CA VAL A 118 -1.32 -1.28 22.10
C VAL A 118 -1.54 -2.22 23.28
N ARG A 119 -2.06 -3.44 23.02
CA ARG A 119 -2.27 -4.45 24.07
C ARG A 119 -1.01 -4.82 24.83
N LYS A 120 0.17 -4.75 24.22
CA LYS A 120 1.44 -5.06 24.89
C LYS A 120 1.96 -3.87 25.70
N TYR A 121 1.69 -2.65 25.24
CA TYR A 121 2.04 -1.42 25.94
C TYR A 121 1.23 -1.24 27.23
N ASP A 122 -0.05 -1.61 27.21
CA ASP A 122 -0.96 -1.48 28.35
C ASP A 122 -0.59 -2.36 29.58
N PHE A 123 0.44 -3.21 29.49
CA PHE A 123 0.92 -4.02 30.62
C PHE A 123 1.98 -3.34 31.50
N THR A 124 2.47 -2.14 31.15
CA THR A 124 3.20 -1.30 32.12
C THR A 124 2.22 -0.37 32.81
N GLY A 125 1.32 -0.95 33.60
CA GLY A 125 0.38 -0.20 34.43
C GLY A 125 1.11 0.60 35.49
N SER A 126 0.91 1.92 35.46
CA SER A 126 1.00 2.84 36.60
C SER A 126 -0.36 3.47 36.80
#